data_AF-A0A229HJF2-F1
#
_entry.id   AF-A0A229HJF2-F1
#
_cell.length_a   1.000
_cell.length_b   1.000
_cell.length_c   1.000
_cell.angle_alpha   90.00
_cell.angle_beta   90.00
_cell.angle_gamma   90.00
#
_symmetry.space_group_name_H-M   'P 1'
#
loop_
_entity.id
_entity.type
_entity.pdbx_description
1 polymer ?
#
loop_
_entity_poly.entity_id
_entity_poly.type
_entity_poly.pdbx_seq_one_letter_code
_entity_poly.pdbx_strand_id
1 'polypeptide(L)'
;MTSTAFTRDERGARDRSLSPRARGLLLCSTAMFDSRDETEILHRAMAQVAALGPGRAEAGYLVAGGVLTRCRDEGAAGADGIAAAALDERVRDLGGRDGPVRFPGQAWGWAYALREPGGLCGQLVVSSGVPPGEDDRFWLTVLARQTAAALAGAAAHRRERERAAELCRARAEQQAMRERLESSRSDLEHERGVLDTLHRAALHGDGEAGIAEALRRITGLAAGVEDRFGNPRAWAGPGRPDPYPRPDPARHEELLRDTARGGRPVRVRDRLLAVAAPQGEVLGALFLVDPEERADERALLALGHATASLALELAHQRTLAEVELRLRRDLVEDLLTGTDDASAYARAQALGHDLHGPHYVVAVRWAERAADDSFTAAVDRSAAALGLRSLLARRSGAVVLVADGRPAGDDLHTALRREAGTPGGAVGVGARCDSPGEIPRSYREALRALEVRRRSPAAYGTTFFEDLGLYRILRAGNDYQEVEGFVREWLGPLLDYDRAHRTDLVPTLSQYFDCGGNYSRTAAALVVHRSTLRYRLQRIREISGSDLANVETRLNLQVATRVWKIMRTCPD
;
A
#
# COMPACT_ATOMS: atom_id res chain seq x y z
N MET A 1 45.54 -61.53 45.44
CA MET A 1 46.82 -61.56 44.70
C MET A 1 47.20 -60.09 44.49
N THR A 2 48.27 -59.51 45.03
CA THR A 2 49.51 -60.08 45.55
C THR A 2 50.09 -59.05 46.52
N SER A 3 50.42 -59.52 47.72
CA SER A 3 51.22 -58.83 48.73
C SER A 3 52.64 -58.64 48.22
N THR A 4 53.25 -57.47 48.42
CA THR A 4 54.71 -57.42 48.62
C THR A 4 55.01 -56.42 49.74
N ALA A 5 55.49 -56.99 50.85
CA ALA A 5 55.97 -56.30 52.02
C ALA A 5 57.25 -55.52 51.69
N PHE A 6 57.41 -54.35 52.30
CA PHE A 6 58.72 -53.77 52.55
C PHE A 6 58.91 -53.54 54.04
N THR A 7 60.02 -54.09 54.49
CA THR A 7 60.49 -54.27 55.86
C THR A 7 60.73 -52.95 56.58
N ARG A 8 60.36 -52.98 57.87
CA ARG A 8 60.82 -52.08 58.94
C ARG A 8 62.34 -52.05 58.96
N ASP A 9 62.92 -50.86 58.89
CA ASP A 9 64.19 -50.57 59.57
C ASP A 9 63.89 -49.56 60.68
N GLU A 10 64.31 -49.91 61.88
CA GLU A 10 64.09 -49.16 63.11
C GLU A 10 65.12 -48.04 63.18
N ARG A 11 64.67 -46.81 63.46
CA ARG A 11 65.39 -45.89 64.36
C ARG A 11 64.53 -44.68 64.75
N GLY A 12 64.10 -44.67 66.01
CA GLY A 12 63.82 -43.46 66.79
C GLY A 12 62.50 -42.73 66.53
N ALA A 13 61.41 -43.19 67.15
CA ALA A 13 60.21 -42.36 67.30
C ALA A 13 59.80 -42.33 68.77
N ARG A 14 60.23 -41.28 69.48
CA ARG A 14 59.67 -40.91 70.79
C ARG A 14 58.16 -40.76 70.64
N ASP A 15 57.43 -41.36 71.55
CA ASP A 15 56.00 -41.23 71.77
C ASP A 15 55.60 -39.74 71.77
N ARG A 16 54.84 -39.30 70.74
CA ARG A 16 54.36 -37.92 70.56
C ARG A 16 52.84 -37.90 70.74
N SER A 17 52.36 -38.10 71.96
CA SER A 17 50.98 -37.74 72.31
C SER A 17 50.83 -36.22 72.22
N LEU A 18 49.90 -35.73 71.39
CA LEU A 18 49.53 -34.31 71.35
C LEU A 18 49.10 -33.84 72.74
N SER A 19 49.52 -32.64 73.14
CA SER A 19 49.07 -32.07 74.41
C SER A 19 47.54 -31.91 74.42
N PRO A 20 46.88 -31.98 75.59
CA PRO A 20 45.44 -31.76 75.70
C PRO A 20 44.98 -30.43 75.07
N ARG A 21 45.81 -29.39 75.19
CA ARG A 21 45.60 -28.08 74.55
C ARG A 21 45.60 -28.17 73.02
N ALA A 22 46.57 -28.86 72.42
CA ALA A 22 46.65 -29.03 70.98
C ALA A 22 45.47 -29.85 70.42
N ARG A 23 45.01 -30.88 71.15
CA ARG A 23 43.83 -31.67 70.77
C ARG A 23 42.54 -30.85 70.83
N GLY A 24 42.36 -30.05 71.88
CA GLY A 24 41.21 -29.14 72.01
C GLY A 24 41.15 -28.09 70.91
N LEU A 25 42.29 -27.50 70.56
CA LEU A 25 42.37 -26.52 69.47
C LEU A 25 42.03 -27.14 68.11
N LEU A 26 42.51 -28.37 67.83
CA LEU A 26 42.22 -29.06 66.58
C LEU A 26 40.72 -29.37 66.41
N LEU A 27 40.06 -29.81 67.49
CA LEU A 27 38.62 -30.06 67.49
C LEU A 27 37.83 -28.76 67.28
N CYS A 28 38.21 -27.68 67.98
CA CYS A 28 37.60 -26.36 67.79
C CYS A 28 37.81 -25.85 66.36
N SER A 29 39.03 -25.97 65.81
CA SER A 29 39.32 -25.59 64.43
C SER A 29 38.45 -26.33 63.42
N THR A 30 38.29 -27.65 63.58
CA THR A 30 37.44 -28.45 62.68
C THR A 30 35.99 -27.95 62.73
N ALA A 31 35.45 -27.78 63.95
CA ALA A 31 34.09 -27.27 64.12
C ALA A 31 33.89 -25.84 63.59
N MET A 32 34.91 -24.98 63.68
CA MET A 32 34.88 -23.64 63.10
C MET A 32 34.87 -23.68 61.57
N PHE A 33 35.67 -24.53 60.93
CA PHE A 33 35.68 -24.63 59.47
C PHE A 33 34.46 -25.36 58.90
N ASP A 34 33.81 -26.23 59.68
CA ASP A 34 32.57 -26.90 59.28
C ASP A 34 31.33 -25.99 59.41
N SER A 35 31.39 -24.98 60.30
CA SER A 35 30.31 -23.99 60.44
C SER A 35 30.29 -23.01 59.28
N ARG A 36 29.08 -22.60 58.90
CA ARG A 36 28.82 -21.57 57.88
C ARG A 36 28.32 -20.27 58.50
N ASP A 37 28.20 -20.23 59.82
CA ASP A 37 27.74 -19.07 60.57
C ASP A 37 28.93 -18.41 61.27
N GLU A 38 29.25 -17.19 60.84
CA GLU A 38 30.33 -16.39 61.39
C GLU A 38 30.17 -16.13 62.90
N THR A 39 28.93 -16.02 63.37
CA THR A 39 28.59 -15.86 64.80
C THR A 39 28.96 -17.12 65.58
N GLU A 40 28.59 -18.29 65.06
CA GLU A 40 28.90 -19.58 65.67
C GLU A 40 30.41 -19.85 65.70
N ILE A 41 31.12 -19.54 64.61
CA ILE A 41 32.59 -19.65 64.52
C ILE A 41 33.27 -18.84 65.62
N LEU A 42 32.85 -17.58 65.79
CA LEU A 42 33.42 -16.69 66.77
C LEU A 42 33.10 -17.12 68.21
N HIS A 43 31.86 -17.56 68.49
CA HIS A 43 31.50 -18.10 69.81
C HIS A 43 32.32 -19.35 70.16
N ARG A 44 32.54 -20.25 69.19
CA ARG A 44 33.40 -21.44 69.39
C ARG A 44 34.85 -21.06 69.72
N ALA A 45 35.39 -20.04 69.05
CA ALA A 45 36.70 -19.49 69.38
C ALA A 45 36.73 -18.91 70.80
N MET A 46 35.73 -18.10 71.18
CA MET A 46 35.62 -17.50 72.51
C MET A 46 35.58 -18.56 73.61
N ALA A 47 34.81 -19.64 73.43
CA ALA A 47 34.72 -20.75 74.37
C ALA A 47 36.05 -21.50 74.54
N GLN A 48 36.90 -21.52 73.51
CA GLN A 48 38.18 -22.22 73.53
C GLN A 48 39.28 -21.45 74.29
N VAL A 49 39.13 -20.15 74.51
CA VAL A 49 40.15 -19.28 75.14
C VAL A 49 40.60 -19.80 76.52
N ALA A 50 39.64 -20.17 77.38
CA ALA A 50 39.93 -20.66 78.73
C ALA A 50 40.61 -22.04 78.77
N ALA A 51 40.48 -22.83 77.70
CA ALA A 51 41.13 -24.13 77.58
C ALA A 51 42.60 -24.02 77.12
N LEU A 52 43.03 -22.87 76.60
CA LEU A 52 44.37 -22.66 76.04
C LEU A 52 45.35 -21.96 77.00
N GLY A 53 44.85 -21.30 78.05
CA GLY A 53 45.66 -20.55 79.02
C GLY A 53 44.80 -19.95 80.15
N PRO A 54 45.39 -19.11 81.02
CA PRO A 54 44.71 -18.54 82.20
C PRO A 54 43.68 -17.44 81.88
N GLY A 55 43.43 -17.15 80.60
CA GLY A 55 42.56 -16.06 80.15
C GLY A 55 41.11 -16.46 79.90
N ARG A 56 40.23 -15.47 79.76
CA ARG A 56 38.83 -15.63 79.34
C ARG A 56 38.50 -14.71 78.18
N ALA A 57 37.60 -15.13 77.30
CA ALA A 57 37.07 -14.26 76.25
C ALA A 57 36.06 -13.27 76.85
N GLU A 58 36.29 -11.98 76.65
CA GLU A 58 35.41 -10.89 77.13
C GLU A 58 34.41 -10.44 76.05
N ALA A 59 34.82 -10.52 74.79
CA ALA A 59 34.01 -10.13 73.66
C ALA A 59 34.58 -10.68 72.35
N GLY A 60 33.69 -11.02 71.43
CA GLY A 60 34.00 -11.21 70.03
C GLY A 60 33.31 -10.13 69.21
N TYR A 61 33.94 -9.69 68.14
CA TYR A 61 33.40 -8.73 67.18
C TYR A 61 33.50 -9.28 65.76
N LEU A 62 32.45 -9.10 64.97
CA LEU A 62 32.43 -9.39 63.53
C LEU A 62 32.37 -8.10 62.74
N VAL A 63 32.91 -8.10 61.52
CA VAL A 63 32.81 -6.94 60.63
C VAL A 63 31.51 -7.02 59.82
N ALA A 64 30.57 -6.11 60.11
CA ALA A 64 29.33 -5.94 59.37
C ALA A 64 29.28 -4.53 58.76
N GLY A 65 29.17 -4.41 57.43
CA GLY A 65 29.14 -3.10 56.76
C GLY A 65 30.39 -2.23 56.97
N GLY A 66 31.54 -2.84 57.28
CA GLY A 66 32.78 -2.12 57.58
C GLY A 66 32.95 -1.69 59.03
N VAL A 67 31.98 -2.01 59.92
CA VAL A 67 32.01 -1.67 61.34
C VAL A 67 32.12 -2.94 62.18
N LEU A 68 32.97 -2.90 63.21
CA LEU A 68 33.08 -3.98 64.19
C LEU A 68 31.85 -3.97 65.09
N THR A 69 31.02 -5.01 64.95
CA THR A 69 29.80 -5.20 65.71
C THR A 69 30.02 -6.34 66.69
N ARG A 70 29.70 -6.11 67.97
CA ARG A 70 29.88 -7.11 69.01
C ARG A 70 28.92 -8.27 68.81
N CYS A 71 29.45 -9.49 68.86
CA CYS A 71 28.70 -10.72 68.88
C CYS A 71 28.03 -10.87 70.26
N ARG A 72 26.70 -11.02 70.30
CA ARG A 72 25.95 -11.22 71.55
C ARG A 72 25.44 -12.65 71.61
N ASP A 73 25.57 -13.30 72.77
CA ASP A 73 24.86 -14.55 73.05
C ASP A 73 23.36 -14.26 73.21
N GLU A 74 22.50 -15.04 72.56
CA GLU A 74 21.03 -14.91 72.62
C GLU A 74 20.42 -15.17 74.02
N GLY A 75 21.24 -15.34 75.08
CA GLY A 75 20.79 -15.56 76.46
C GLY A 75 21.30 -14.57 77.51
N ALA A 76 22.15 -13.59 77.17
CA ALA A 76 22.73 -12.65 78.14
C ALA A 76 22.08 -11.25 78.05
N ALA A 77 20.77 -11.18 78.30
CA ALA A 77 20.07 -9.91 78.40
C ALA A 77 20.09 -9.40 79.85
N GLY A 78 20.93 -8.39 80.12
CA GLY A 78 20.76 -7.47 81.25
C GLY A 78 21.75 -7.63 82.40
N ALA A 79 22.81 -6.81 82.41
CA ALA A 79 23.40 -6.23 83.64
C ALA A 79 24.53 -5.21 83.37
N ASP A 80 25.25 -5.24 82.23
CA ASP A 80 26.50 -4.46 82.05
C ASP A 80 26.51 -3.46 80.86
N GLY A 81 25.45 -2.66 80.68
CA GLY A 81 25.32 -1.76 79.52
C GLY A 81 26.43 -0.70 79.37
N ILE A 82 26.90 -0.12 80.49
CA ILE A 82 27.90 0.96 80.49
C ILE A 82 29.33 0.40 80.31
N ALA A 83 29.65 -0.71 80.97
CA ALA A 83 30.95 -1.37 80.86
C ALA A 83 31.14 -2.00 79.46
N ALA A 84 30.07 -2.53 78.86
CA ALA A 84 30.07 -3.04 77.51
C ALA A 84 30.30 -1.92 76.47
N ALA A 85 29.63 -0.77 76.60
CA ALA A 85 29.80 0.37 75.70
C ALA A 85 31.23 0.94 75.74
N ALA A 86 31.81 1.07 76.94
CA ALA A 86 33.19 1.50 77.11
C ALA A 86 34.20 0.50 76.51
N LEU A 87 33.90 -0.80 76.56
CA LEU A 87 34.72 -1.81 75.88
C LEU A 87 34.61 -1.69 74.35
N ASP A 88 33.41 -1.52 73.82
CA ASP A 88 33.17 -1.39 72.38
C ASP A 88 33.88 -0.16 71.79
N GLU A 89 33.95 0.95 72.53
CA GLU A 89 34.70 2.15 72.16
C GLU A 89 36.20 1.90 72.11
N ARG A 90 36.77 1.30 73.16
CA ARG A 90 38.20 0.95 73.21
C ARG A 90 38.62 -0.03 72.10
N VAL A 91 37.73 -0.95 71.74
CA VAL A 91 37.97 -1.91 70.64
C VAL A 91 37.90 -1.18 69.28
N ARG A 92 36.98 -0.22 69.12
CA ARG A 92 36.92 0.63 67.92
C ARG A 92 38.18 1.48 67.75
N ASP A 93 38.73 2.05 68.83
CA ASP A 93 39.95 2.86 68.81
C ASP A 93 41.18 2.08 68.31
N LEU A 94 41.22 0.76 68.52
CA LEU A 94 42.28 -0.09 67.99
C LEU A 94 42.25 -0.21 66.46
N GLY A 95 41.19 0.24 65.78
CA GLY A 95 41.09 0.26 64.33
C GLY A 95 41.27 -1.12 63.70
N GLY A 96 40.86 -2.18 64.41
CA GLY A 96 41.04 -3.56 63.96
C GLY A 96 42.49 -4.07 64.05
N ARG A 97 43.39 -3.46 64.82
CA ARG A 97 44.75 -3.97 65.05
C ARG A 97 44.82 -4.77 66.35
N ASP A 98 45.87 -5.57 66.48
CA ASP A 98 46.20 -6.19 67.77
C ASP A 98 46.60 -5.10 68.76
N GLY A 99 46.14 -5.21 70.01
CA GLY A 99 46.52 -4.22 71.00
C GLY A 99 46.01 -4.48 72.42
N PRO A 100 46.60 -3.81 73.40
CA PRO A 100 46.22 -3.98 74.80
C PRO A 100 44.85 -3.35 75.06
N VAL A 101 44.04 -4.04 75.86
CA VAL A 101 42.74 -3.54 76.33
C VAL A 101 42.69 -3.65 77.85
N ARG A 102 42.42 -2.55 78.54
CA ARG A 102 42.38 -2.53 80.01
C ARG A 102 41.04 -3.04 80.51
N PHE A 103 41.03 -3.83 81.58
CA PHE A 103 39.79 -4.28 82.24
C PHE A 103 39.89 -4.03 83.75
N PRO A 104 38.83 -3.49 84.39
CA PRO A 104 38.80 -3.38 85.84
C PRO A 104 39.02 -4.75 86.50
N GLY A 105 40.00 -4.84 87.41
CA GLY A 105 40.30 -6.06 88.15
C GLY A 105 40.99 -7.19 87.36
N GLN A 106 41.49 -6.92 86.14
CA GLN A 106 42.35 -7.87 85.40
C GLN A 106 43.75 -7.30 85.24
N ALA A 107 44.77 -8.14 85.41
CA ALA A 107 46.16 -7.74 85.26
C ALA A 107 46.58 -7.63 83.79
N TRP A 108 45.85 -8.27 82.88
CA TRP A 108 46.17 -8.31 81.47
C TRP A 108 44.91 -8.35 80.60
N GLY A 109 44.96 -7.70 79.44
CA GLY A 109 43.93 -7.81 78.42
C GLY A 109 44.45 -7.40 77.05
N TRP A 110 43.97 -8.10 76.02
CA TRP A 110 44.45 -7.97 74.66
C TRP A 110 43.32 -8.23 73.66
N ALA A 111 43.23 -7.41 72.63
CA ALA A 111 42.39 -7.67 71.47
C ALA A 111 43.26 -8.27 70.38
N TYR A 112 42.88 -9.45 69.90
CA TYR A 112 43.43 -10.11 68.74
C TYR A 112 42.58 -9.75 67.52
N ALA A 113 43.18 -9.10 66.53
CA ALA A 113 42.60 -8.86 65.24
C ALA A 113 42.54 -10.16 64.44
N LEU A 114 41.32 -10.56 64.09
CA LEU A 114 41.08 -11.71 63.24
C LEU A 114 41.24 -11.25 61.79
N ARG A 115 42.44 -11.38 61.24
CA ARG A 115 42.81 -10.89 59.91
C ARG A 115 43.25 -12.02 58.99
N GLU A 116 42.83 -11.89 57.74
CA GLU A 116 43.31 -12.67 56.61
C GLU A 116 43.82 -11.70 55.52
N PRO A 117 44.51 -12.16 54.46
CA PRO A 117 44.96 -11.31 53.36
C PRO A 117 43.84 -10.46 52.73
N GLY A 118 42.58 -10.92 52.82
CA GLY A 118 41.39 -10.22 52.33
C GLY A 118 40.83 -9.12 53.24
N GLY A 119 41.40 -8.89 54.42
CA GLY A 119 40.99 -7.83 55.35
C GLY A 119 40.70 -8.30 56.78
N LEU A 120 40.14 -7.38 57.58
CA LEU A 120 39.69 -7.66 58.94
C LEU A 120 38.37 -8.44 58.89
N CYS A 121 38.34 -9.61 59.53
CA CYS A 121 37.14 -10.44 59.65
C CYS A 121 36.43 -10.19 60.99
N GLY A 122 37.19 -9.83 62.02
CA GLY A 122 36.66 -9.59 63.36
C GLY A 122 37.75 -9.27 64.38
N GLN A 123 37.38 -9.23 65.66
CA GLN A 123 38.30 -9.10 66.78
C GLN A 123 37.87 -10.01 67.94
N LEU A 124 38.84 -10.68 68.56
CA LEU A 124 38.65 -11.50 69.76
C LEU A 124 39.35 -10.82 70.93
N VAL A 125 38.59 -10.45 71.94
CA VAL A 125 39.11 -9.73 73.12
C VAL A 125 39.20 -10.68 74.29
N VAL A 126 40.39 -10.79 74.86
CA VAL A 126 40.74 -11.72 75.92
C VAL A 126 41.29 -10.95 77.11
N SER A 127 40.90 -11.34 78.33
CA SER A 127 41.45 -10.82 79.57
C SER A 127 42.01 -11.95 80.45
N SER A 128 42.87 -11.62 81.40
CA SER A 128 43.39 -12.57 82.39
C SER A 128 43.75 -11.89 83.70
N GLY A 129 43.51 -12.59 84.81
CA GLY A 129 43.90 -12.16 86.15
C GLY A 129 45.41 -12.24 86.39
N VAL A 130 46.13 -13.07 85.61
CA VAL A 130 47.58 -13.21 85.62
C VAL A 130 48.12 -13.03 84.20
N PRO A 131 49.20 -12.26 83.97
CA PRO A 131 49.77 -12.09 82.63
C PRO A 131 50.13 -13.45 82.00
N PRO A 132 49.59 -13.80 80.81
CA PRO A 132 49.85 -15.08 80.17
C PRO A 132 51.32 -15.21 79.73
N GLY A 133 51.86 -16.42 79.80
CA GLY A 133 53.22 -16.74 79.35
C GLY A 133 53.42 -16.60 77.83
N GLU A 134 54.62 -16.85 77.33
CA GLU A 134 54.88 -16.88 75.88
C GLU A 134 54.10 -18.00 75.18
N ASP A 135 54.07 -19.21 75.76
CA ASP A 135 53.33 -20.34 75.21
C ASP A 135 51.81 -20.11 75.16
N ASP A 136 51.23 -19.52 76.22
CA ASP A 136 49.79 -19.20 76.24
C ASP A 136 49.43 -18.14 75.18
N ARG A 137 50.29 -17.11 75.01
CA ARG A 137 50.13 -16.09 73.97
C ARG A 137 50.28 -16.66 72.57
N PHE A 138 51.19 -17.62 72.38
CA PHE A 138 51.33 -18.35 71.13
C PHE A 138 50.03 -19.08 70.77
N TRP A 139 49.46 -19.87 71.70
CA TRP A 139 48.22 -20.61 71.43
C TRP A 139 47.01 -19.70 71.16
N LEU A 140 46.87 -18.57 71.86
CA LEU A 140 45.82 -17.59 71.58
C LEU A 140 45.98 -16.94 70.21
N THR A 141 47.23 -16.70 69.77
CA THR A 141 47.52 -16.20 68.42
C THR A 141 47.15 -17.22 67.34
N VAL A 142 47.44 -18.51 67.58
CA VAL A 142 47.05 -19.59 66.66
C VAL A 142 45.53 -19.69 66.57
N LEU A 143 44.82 -19.66 67.70
CA LEU A 143 43.35 -19.65 67.74
C LEU A 143 42.79 -18.45 66.96
N ALA A 144 43.31 -17.24 67.20
CA ALA A 144 42.88 -16.04 66.49
C ALA A 144 43.06 -16.17 64.97
N ARG A 145 44.20 -16.71 64.52
CA ARG A 145 44.46 -16.94 63.09
C ARG A 145 43.54 -17.99 62.48
N GLN A 146 43.30 -19.12 63.15
CA GLN A 146 42.38 -20.14 62.68
C GLN A 146 40.93 -19.65 62.62
N THR A 147 40.54 -18.85 63.61
CA THR A 147 39.22 -18.20 63.64
C THR A 147 39.08 -17.22 62.47
N ALA A 148 40.10 -16.42 62.18
CA ALA A 148 40.10 -15.50 61.04
C ALA A 148 39.91 -16.23 59.71
N ALA A 149 40.65 -17.33 59.50
CA ALA A 149 40.54 -18.16 58.30
C ALA A 149 39.15 -18.80 58.15
N ALA A 150 38.57 -19.32 59.24
CA ALA A 150 37.23 -19.91 59.23
C ALA A 150 36.15 -18.86 58.92
N LEU A 151 36.22 -17.67 59.54
CA LEU A 151 35.33 -16.54 59.25
C LEU A 151 35.42 -16.10 57.78
N ALA A 152 36.64 -15.99 57.23
CA ALA A 152 36.84 -15.64 55.83
C ALA A 152 36.23 -16.68 54.87
N GLY A 153 36.34 -17.97 55.22
CA GLY A 153 35.71 -19.08 54.49
C GLY A 153 34.18 -18.98 54.48
N ALA A 154 33.56 -18.77 55.66
CA ALA A 154 32.12 -18.58 55.79
C ALA A 154 31.62 -17.35 55.00
N ALA A 155 32.34 -16.23 55.07
CA ALA A 155 32.05 -15.00 54.34
C ALA A 155 32.12 -15.19 52.81
N ALA A 156 33.11 -15.95 52.33
CA ALA A 156 33.25 -16.27 50.91
C ALA A 156 32.07 -17.13 50.41
N HIS A 157 31.71 -18.16 51.17
CA HIS A 157 30.60 -19.06 50.83
C HIS A 157 29.24 -18.34 50.82
N ARG A 158 29.02 -17.40 51.76
CA ARG A 158 27.82 -16.54 51.77
C ARG A 158 27.73 -15.71 50.50
N ARG A 159 28.81 -15.01 50.13
CA ARG A 159 28.86 -14.17 48.92
C ARG A 159 28.64 -14.98 47.65
N GLU A 160 29.17 -16.20 47.57
CA GLU A 160 28.95 -17.08 46.42
C GLU A 160 27.48 -17.48 46.29
N ARG A 161 26.81 -17.81 47.41
CA ARG A 161 25.37 -18.12 47.43
C ARG A 161 24.50 -16.93 47.04
N GLU A 162 24.81 -15.74 47.55
CA GLU A 162 24.09 -14.50 47.20
C GLU A 162 24.21 -14.21 45.71
N ARG A 163 25.42 -14.29 45.15
CA ARG A 163 25.66 -14.13 43.70
C ARG A 163 24.94 -15.20 42.88
N ALA A 164 24.95 -16.46 43.31
CA ALA A 164 24.23 -17.53 42.63
C ALA A 164 22.72 -17.27 42.62
N ALA A 165 22.16 -16.79 43.74
CA ALA A 165 20.75 -16.43 43.85
C ALA A 165 20.37 -15.20 42.99
N GLU A 166 21.25 -14.20 42.90
CA GLU A 166 21.07 -13.06 41.99
C GLU A 166 21.09 -13.49 40.52
N LEU A 167 22.06 -14.32 40.11
CA LEU A 167 22.13 -14.85 38.75
C LEU A 167 20.91 -15.69 38.38
N CYS A 168 20.40 -16.49 39.31
CA CYS A 168 19.17 -17.26 39.08
C CYS A 168 17.95 -16.34 38.87
N ARG A 169 17.82 -15.30 39.69
CA ARG A 169 16.75 -14.29 39.54
C ARG A 169 16.83 -13.56 38.21
N ALA A 170 18.01 -13.04 37.85
CA ALA A 170 18.22 -12.34 36.58
C ALA A 170 17.93 -13.23 35.36
N ARG A 171 18.32 -14.51 35.39
CA ARG A 171 17.99 -15.47 34.32
C ARG A 171 16.49 -15.73 34.21
N ALA A 172 15.79 -15.87 35.33
CA ALA A 172 14.33 -16.07 35.33
C ALA A 172 13.59 -14.85 34.74
N GLU A 173 14.01 -13.63 35.09
CA GLU A 173 13.46 -12.39 34.52
C GLU A 173 13.73 -12.29 33.01
N GLN A 174 14.96 -12.60 32.58
CA GLN A 174 15.32 -12.57 31.16
C GLN A 174 14.53 -13.61 30.36
N GLN A 175 14.30 -14.81 30.93
CA GLN A 175 13.50 -15.86 30.31
C GLN A 175 12.04 -15.43 30.15
N ALA A 176 11.42 -14.88 31.20
CA ALA A 176 10.05 -14.38 31.14
C ALA A 176 9.89 -13.24 30.11
N MET A 177 10.89 -12.36 29.99
CA MET A 177 10.89 -11.31 28.97
C MET A 177 11.00 -11.87 27.55
N ARG A 178 11.85 -12.88 27.34
CA ARG A 178 11.98 -13.57 26.04
C ARG A 178 10.68 -14.24 25.63
N GLU A 179 10.03 -14.96 26.53
CA GLU A 179 8.76 -15.63 26.26
C GLU A 179 7.66 -14.63 25.85
N ARG A 180 7.59 -13.46 26.50
CA ARG A 180 6.66 -12.39 26.09
C ARG A 180 6.98 -11.82 24.71
N LEU A 181 8.27 -11.61 24.41
CA LEU A 181 8.70 -11.11 23.10
C LEU A 181 8.42 -12.14 21.99
N GLU A 182 8.64 -13.43 22.25
CA GLU A 182 8.33 -14.50 21.30
C GLU A 182 6.82 -14.61 21.03
N SER A 183 5.98 -14.51 22.06
CA SER A 183 4.52 -14.46 21.88
C SER A 183 4.10 -13.26 21.03
N SER A 184 4.55 -12.06 21.38
CA SER A 184 4.20 -10.84 20.63
C SER A 184 4.72 -10.88 19.19
N ARG A 185 5.90 -11.46 18.97
CA ARG A 185 6.44 -11.67 17.61
C ARG A 185 5.58 -12.65 16.81
N SER A 186 5.15 -13.76 17.41
CA SER A 186 4.28 -14.74 16.76
C SER A 186 2.93 -14.12 16.37
N ASP A 187 2.37 -13.27 17.23
CA ASP A 187 1.11 -12.57 16.95
C ASP A 187 1.26 -11.62 15.74
N LEU A 188 2.35 -10.84 15.69
CA LEU A 188 2.65 -9.96 14.56
C LEU A 188 2.95 -10.72 13.27
N GLU A 189 3.67 -11.85 13.33
CA GLU A 189 3.92 -12.70 12.17
C GLU A 189 2.63 -13.30 11.62
N HIS A 190 1.70 -13.68 12.49
CA HIS A 190 0.37 -14.15 12.10
C HIS A 190 -0.45 -13.05 11.42
N GLU A 191 -0.51 -11.86 12.02
CA GLU A 191 -1.21 -10.69 11.45
C GLU A 191 -0.67 -10.32 10.07
N ARG A 192 0.67 -10.29 9.93
CA ARG A 192 1.32 -10.02 8.64
C ARG A 192 1.04 -11.13 7.61
N GLY A 193 1.02 -12.39 8.04
CA GLY A 193 0.69 -13.53 7.17
C GLY A 193 -0.73 -13.47 6.61
N VAL A 194 -1.70 -13.01 7.41
CA VAL A 194 -3.08 -12.76 6.97
C VAL A 194 -3.11 -11.65 5.91
N LEU A 195 -2.44 -10.52 6.16
CA LEU A 195 -2.35 -9.40 5.22
C LEU A 195 -1.70 -9.82 3.90
N ASP A 196 -0.56 -10.52 3.94
CA ASP A 196 0.17 -10.98 2.75
C ASP A 196 -0.65 -11.98 1.93
N THR A 197 -1.51 -12.77 2.57
CA THR A 197 -2.41 -13.71 1.89
C THR A 197 -3.54 -12.98 1.18
N LEU A 198 -4.14 -11.98 1.81
CA LEU A 198 -5.18 -11.14 1.21
C LEU A 198 -4.62 -10.31 0.05
N HIS A 199 -3.43 -9.73 0.22
CA HIS A 199 -2.77 -8.94 -0.82
C HIS A 199 -2.39 -9.80 -2.03
N ARG A 200 -1.85 -11.00 -1.81
CA ARG A 200 -1.58 -11.94 -2.92
C ARG A 200 -2.86 -12.35 -3.64
N ALA A 201 -3.96 -12.58 -2.92
CA ALA A 201 -5.22 -12.95 -3.54
C ALA A 201 -5.78 -11.86 -4.47
N ALA A 202 -5.55 -10.58 -4.14
CA ALA A 202 -5.88 -9.47 -5.03
C ALA A 202 -5.02 -9.48 -6.31
N LEU A 203 -3.73 -9.79 -6.20
CA LEU A 203 -2.77 -9.72 -7.32
C LEU A 203 -2.81 -10.91 -8.31
N HIS A 204 -3.31 -12.09 -7.91
CA HIS A 204 -3.27 -13.30 -8.75
C HIS A 204 -4.39 -13.37 -9.83
N GLY A 205 -5.04 -12.25 -10.15
CA GLY A 205 -5.97 -12.12 -11.29
C GLY A 205 -7.45 -12.36 -10.96
N ASP A 206 -7.78 -12.83 -9.76
CA ASP A 206 -9.18 -12.99 -9.32
C ASP A 206 -9.76 -11.72 -8.67
N GLY A 207 -8.94 -10.69 -8.43
CA GLY A 207 -9.33 -9.37 -7.93
C GLY A 207 -10.27 -9.43 -6.72
N GLU A 208 -11.47 -8.88 -6.88
CA GLU A 208 -12.54 -8.87 -5.87
C GLU A 208 -12.96 -10.28 -5.41
N ALA A 209 -13.00 -11.26 -6.33
CA ALA A 209 -13.35 -12.64 -6.02
C ALA A 209 -12.26 -13.36 -5.23
N GLY A 210 -10.99 -13.08 -5.55
CA GLY A 210 -9.84 -13.59 -4.80
C GLY A 210 -9.85 -13.12 -3.35
N ILE A 211 -10.16 -11.83 -3.11
CA ILE A 211 -10.29 -11.25 -1.78
C ILE A 211 -11.42 -11.92 -0.99
N ALA A 212 -12.59 -12.10 -1.60
CA ALA A 212 -13.73 -12.78 -0.96
C ALA A 212 -13.38 -14.23 -0.58
N GLU A 213 -12.74 -14.99 -1.47
CA GLU A 213 -12.36 -16.39 -1.21
C GLU A 213 -11.24 -16.51 -0.17
N ALA A 214 -10.28 -15.57 -0.14
CA ALA A 214 -9.28 -15.51 0.91
C ALA A 214 -9.91 -15.22 2.27
N LEU A 215 -10.83 -14.25 2.34
CA LEU A 215 -11.54 -13.93 3.57
C LEU A 215 -12.39 -15.12 4.07
N ARG A 216 -13.06 -15.84 3.17
CA ARG A 216 -13.76 -17.09 3.49
C ARG A 216 -12.82 -18.15 4.06
N ARG A 217 -11.65 -18.38 3.44
CA ARG A 217 -10.68 -19.38 3.92
C ARG A 217 -10.15 -19.05 5.32
N ILE A 218 -9.97 -17.77 5.62
CA ILE A 218 -9.47 -17.32 6.94
C ILE A 218 -10.56 -17.44 8.01
N THR A 219 -11.79 -17.03 7.69
CA THR A 219 -12.89 -16.91 8.68
C THR A 219 -13.81 -18.13 8.76
N GLY A 220 -13.82 -18.97 7.72
CA GLY A 220 -14.78 -20.06 7.54
C GLY A 220 -16.20 -19.60 7.16
N LEU A 221 -16.45 -18.29 7.11
CA LEU A 221 -17.76 -17.70 6.83
C LEU A 221 -17.91 -17.37 5.34
N ALA A 222 -19.13 -17.39 4.81
CA ALA A 222 -19.36 -16.94 3.45
C ALA A 222 -19.10 -15.42 3.37
N ALA A 223 -18.48 -14.98 2.28
CA ALA A 223 -18.06 -13.60 2.08
C ALA A 223 -18.53 -13.09 0.71
N GLY A 224 -18.78 -11.78 0.60
CA GLY A 224 -19.15 -11.18 -0.67
C GLY A 224 -18.71 -9.74 -0.80
N VAL A 225 -18.57 -9.30 -2.05
CA VAL A 225 -18.25 -7.93 -2.43
C VAL A 225 -19.45 -7.32 -3.13
N GLU A 226 -19.81 -6.11 -2.71
CA GLU A 226 -20.83 -5.28 -3.32
C GLU A 226 -20.20 -4.02 -3.94
N ASP A 227 -20.74 -3.57 -5.06
CA ASP A 227 -20.47 -2.20 -5.54
C ASP A 227 -21.13 -1.16 -4.63
N ARG A 228 -20.86 0.13 -4.86
CA ARG A 228 -21.47 1.23 -4.08
C ARG A 228 -23.01 1.30 -4.13
N PHE A 229 -23.65 0.51 -4.99
CA PHE A 229 -25.10 0.47 -5.18
C PHE A 229 -25.72 -0.80 -4.58
N GLY A 230 -24.92 -1.67 -3.96
CA GLY A 230 -25.37 -2.92 -3.35
C GLY A 230 -25.54 -4.07 -4.35
N ASN A 231 -25.01 -3.94 -5.58
CA ASN A 231 -25.01 -5.06 -6.52
C ASN A 231 -23.85 -6.02 -6.20
N PRO A 232 -24.10 -7.34 -6.19
CA PRO A 232 -23.06 -8.30 -5.90
C PRO A 232 -22.05 -8.36 -7.05
N ARG A 233 -20.78 -8.13 -6.73
CA ARG A 233 -19.65 -8.24 -7.65
C ARG A 233 -18.95 -9.58 -7.54
N ALA A 234 -18.78 -10.07 -6.31
CA ALA A 234 -18.17 -11.35 -6.02
C ALA A 234 -18.84 -12.03 -4.82
N TRP A 235 -18.77 -13.36 -4.78
CA TRP A 235 -19.29 -14.17 -3.67
C TRP A 235 -18.44 -15.41 -3.48
N ALA A 236 -18.11 -15.72 -2.22
CA ALA A 236 -17.35 -16.88 -1.81
C ALA A 236 -18.10 -17.64 -0.71
N GLY A 237 -18.35 -18.94 -0.94
CA GLY A 237 -19.02 -19.82 0.02
C GLY A 237 -20.49 -20.12 -0.31
N PRO A 238 -21.14 -20.96 0.51
CA PRO A 238 -22.53 -21.38 0.28
C PRO A 238 -23.54 -20.28 0.59
N GLY A 239 -24.80 -20.48 0.19
CA GLY A 239 -25.91 -19.63 0.62
C GLY A 239 -26.02 -18.27 -0.08
N ARG A 240 -25.50 -18.14 -1.31
CA ARG A 240 -25.75 -16.94 -2.14
C ARG A 240 -27.26 -16.78 -2.35
N PRO A 241 -27.87 -15.64 -1.96
CA PRO A 241 -29.28 -15.40 -2.23
C PRO A 241 -29.56 -15.35 -3.75
N ASP A 242 -30.61 -16.04 -4.18
CA ASP A 242 -31.11 -16.00 -5.55
C ASP A 242 -32.65 -15.85 -5.53
N PRO A 243 -33.22 -14.70 -5.97
CA PRO A 243 -32.52 -13.52 -6.48
C PRO A 243 -31.79 -12.74 -5.36
N TYR A 244 -30.71 -12.04 -5.73
CA TYR A 244 -29.98 -11.20 -4.79
C TYR A 244 -30.83 -9.99 -4.34
N PRO A 245 -30.94 -9.72 -3.04
CA PRO A 245 -31.77 -8.62 -2.54
C PRO A 245 -31.23 -7.28 -3.02
N ARG A 246 -32.08 -6.46 -3.64
CA ARG A 246 -31.75 -5.07 -3.98
C ARG A 246 -32.12 -4.16 -2.81
N PRO A 247 -31.17 -3.44 -2.21
CA PRO A 247 -31.48 -2.52 -1.13
C PRO A 247 -32.19 -1.27 -1.67
N ASP A 248 -32.87 -0.55 -0.77
CA ASP A 248 -33.35 0.80 -1.06
C ASP A 248 -32.14 1.73 -1.29
N PRO A 249 -32.03 2.45 -2.43
CA PRO A 249 -30.84 3.21 -2.78
C PRO A 249 -30.46 4.28 -1.75
N ALA A 250 -31.46 5.03 -1.25
CA ALA A 250 -31.21 6.13 -0.31
C ALA A 250 -30.71 5.61 1.05
N ARG A 251 -31.36 4.56 1.57
CA ARG A 251 -30.93 3.91 2.82
C ARG A 251 -29.58 3.23 2.69
N HIS A 252 -29.29 2.63 1.55
CA HIS A 252 -28.01 1.97 1.31
C HIS A 252 -26.86 2.99 1.29
N GLU A 253 -27.04 4.10 0.58
CA GLU A 253 -26.02 5.15 0.51
C GLU A 253 -25.75 5.77 1.89
N GLU A 254 -26.80 6.01 2.69
CA GLU A 254 -26.67 6.49 4.07
C GLU A 254 -25.89 5.49 4.95
N LEU A 255 -26.25 4.21 4.92
CA LEU A 255 -25.56 3.14 5.63
C LEU A 255 -24.06 3.08 5.28
N LEU A 256 -23.73 3.15 3.98
CA LEU A 256 -22.33 3.11 3.54
C LEU A 256 -21.56 4.35 4.01
N ARG A 257 -22.15 5.54 3.93
CA ARG A 257 -21.54 6.79 4.40
C ARG A 257 -21.26 6.77 5.91
N ASP A 258 -22.21 6.31 6.71
CA ASP A 258 -22.05 6.26 8.17
C ASP A 258 -21.04 5.20 8.58
N THR A 259 -21.05 4.04 7.92
CA THR A 259 -20.06 2.98 8.16
C THR A 259 -18.65 3.43 7.77
N ALA A 260 -18.49 4.15 6.65
CA ALA A 260 -17.20 4.71 6.23
C ALA A 260 -16.65 5.73 7.24
N ARG A 261 -17.51 6.55 7.87
CA ARG A 261 -17.11 7.49 8.94
C ARG A 261 -16.72 6.79 10.24
N GLY A 262 -17.40 5.70 10.58
CA GLY A 262 -17.12 4.92 11.78
C GLY A 262 -15.83 4.10 11.71
N GLY A 263 -15.36 3.78 10.50
CA GLY A 263 -14.09 3.08 10.27
C GLY A 263 -14.03 1.65 10.85
N ARG A 264 -15.19 1.08 11.20
CA ARG A 264 -15.31 -0.26 11.80
C ARG A 264 -16.41 -1.04 11.10
N PRO A 265 -16.29 -2.38 11.01
CA PRO A 265 -17.38 -3.21 10.51
C PRO A 265 -18.66 -3.00 11.31
N VAL A 266 -19.80 -2.90 10.63
CA VAL A 266 -21.12 -2.74 11.22
C VAL A 266 -21.94 -3.99 10.96
N ARG A 267 -22.66 -4.47 11.97
CA ARG A 267 -23.61 -5.56 11.79
C ARG A 267 -24.91 -5.05 11.17
N VAL A 268 -25.30 -5.66 10.06
CA VAL A 268 -26.56 -5.40 9.37
C VAL A 268 -27.28 -6.73 9.21
N ARG A 269 -28.24 -7.01 10.10
CA ARG A 269 -28.94 -8.30 10.20
C ARG A 269 -27.95 -9.46 10.36
N ASP A 270 -27.92 -10.38 9.42
CA ASP A 270 -27.09 -11.58 9.36
C ASP A 270 -25.71 -11.32 8.75
N ARG A 271 -25.32 -10.06 8.53
CA ARG A 271 -24.05 -9.69 7.87
C ARG A 271 -23.19 -8.79 8.74
N LEU A 272 -21.86 -8.95 8.66
CA LEU A 272 -20.90 -7.90 9.01
C LEU A 272 -20.47 -7.19 7.74
N LEU A 273 -20.73 -5.89 7.67
CA LEU A 273 -20.42 -5.04 6.53
C LEU A 273 -19.24 -4.13 6.88
N ALA A 274 -18.26 -4.05 5.99
CA ALA A 274 -17.17 -3.09 6.05
C ALA A 274 -17.05 -2.38 4.69
N VAL A 275 -16.76 -1.08 4.72
CA VAL A 275 -16.82 -0.23 3.52
C VAL A 275 -15.43 0.06 2.98
N ALA A 276 -15.23 -0.19 1.69
CA ALA A 276 -14.04 0.17 0.96
C ALA A 276 -14.13 1.64 0.52
N ALA A 277 -13.61 2.53 1.37
CA ALA A 277 -13.66 3.98 1.18
C ALA A 277 -12.26 4.63 1.14
N PRO A 278 -11.46 4.43 0.08
CA PRO A 278 -10.17 5.10 -0.04
C PRO A 278 -10.33 6.63 0.01
N GLN A 279 -9.57 7.28 0.89
CA GLN A 279 -9.63 8.74 1.11
C GLN A 279 -11.05 9.30 1.40
N GLY A 280 -11.94 8.47 1.97
CA GLY A 280 -13.31 8.86 2.30
C GLY A 280 -14.32 8.76 1.17
N GLU A 281 -13.91 8.35 -0.03
CA GLU A 281 -14.81 8.10 -1.15
C GLU A 281 -15.22 6.63 -1.21
N VAL A 282 -16.52 6.34 -1.09
CA VAL A 282 -17.04 4.97 -1.10
C VAL A 282 -17.01 4.37 -2.50
N LEU A 283 -16.20 3.32 -2.70
CA LEU A 283 -16.12 2.59 -3.97
C LEU A 283 -16.88 1.26 -3.95
N GLY A 284 -17.03 0.64 -2.77
CA GLY A 284 -17.75 -0.61 -2.60
C GLY A 284 -17.78 -1.06 -1.14
N ALA A 285 -18.25 -2.28 -0.91
CA ALA A 285 -18.31 -2.86 0.41
C ALA A 285 -17.96 -4.36 0.38
N LEU A 286 -17.42 -4.85 1.49
CA LEU A 286 -17.11 -6.23 1.75
C LEU A 286 -17.93 -6.70 2.94
N PHE A 287 -18.46 -7.92 2.88
CA PHE A 287 -19.22 -8.47 4.00
C PHE A 287 -18.94 -9.94 4.28
N LEU A 288 -19.20 -10.33 5.53
CA LEU A 288 -19.29 -11.71 5.99
C LEU A 288 -20.75 -12.05 6.31
N VAL A 289 -21.19 -13.24 5.93
CA VAL A 289 -22.49 -13.81 6.30
C VAL A 289 -22.31 -14.61 7.58
N ASP A 290 -22.98 -14.18 8.63
CA ASP A 290 -22.82 -14.71 9.99
C ASP A 290 -24.14 -14.59 10.78
N PRO A 291 -25.16 -15.40 10.41
CA PRO A 291 -26.46 -15.42 11.08
C PRO A 291 -26.41 -15.98 12.51
N GLU A 292 -25.39 -16.79 12.83
CA GLU A 292 -25.21 -17.44 14.14
C GLU A 292 -24.29 -16.64 15.09
N GLU A 293 -23.88 -15.43 14.70
CA GLU A 293 -22.98 -14.57 15.50
C GLU A 293 -21.67 -15.25 15.94
N ARG A 294 -21.05 -16.00 15.02
CA ARG A 294 -19.82 -16.78 15.24
C ARG A 294 -18.55 -15.99 14.94
N ALA A 295 -18.65 -14.82 14.34
CA ALA A 295 -17.49 -13.99 14.01
C ALA A 295 -16.80 -13.50 15.28
N ASP A 296 -15.55 -13.91 15.47
CA ASP A 296 -14.69 -13.49 16.58
C ASP A 296 -13.87 -12.22 16.21
N GLU A 297 -13.02 -11.79 17.13
CA GLU A 297 -12.13 -10.62 16.92
C GLU A 297 -11.19 -10.83 15.72
N ARG A 298 -10.76 -12.08 15.48
CA ARG A 298 -9.92 -12.43 14.33
C ARG A 298 -10.68 -12.30 13.02
N ALA A 299 -11.95 -12.68 12.97
CA ALA A 299 -12.80 -12.49 11.81
C ALA A 299 -13.05 -11.00 11.50
N LEU A 300 -13.24 -10.18 12.53
CA LEU A 300 -13.36 -8.72 12.38
C LEU A 300 -12.07 -8.07 11.87
N LEU A 301 -10.91 -8.48 12.39
CA LEU A 301 -9.60 -8.05 11.91
C LEU A 301 -9.36 -8.46 10.45
N ALA A 302 -9.64 -9.72 10.12
CA ALA A 302 -9.53 -10.24 8.75
C ALA A 302 -10.44 -9.48 7.78
N LEU A 303 -11.69 -9.18 8.16
CA LEU A 303 -12.61 -8.36 7.39
C LEU A 303 -12.06 -6.94 7.19
N GLY A 304 -11.48 -6.33 8.23
CA GLY A 304 -10.82 -5.03 8.14
C GLY A 304 -9.66 -5.00 7.13
N HIS A 305 -8.73 -5.96 7.22
CA HIS A 305 -7.61 -6.08 6.29
C HIS A 305 -8.05 -6.38 4.86
N ALA A 306 -9.07 -7.23 4.69
CA ALA A 306 -9.62 -7.57 3.38
C ALA A 306 -10.32 -6.35 2.75
N THR A 307 -11.00 -5.53 3.56
CA THR A 307 -11.63 -4.28 3.12
C THR A 307 -10.59 -3.25 2.70
N ALA A 308 -9.48 -3.12 3.42
CA ALA A 308 -8.37 -2.25 3.02
C ALA A 308 -7.75 -2.72 1.69
N SER A 309 -7.59 -4.03 1.50
CA SER A 309 -7.10 -4.60 0.24
C SER A 309 -8.08 -4.34 -0.91
N LEU A 310 -9.38 -4.51 -0.67
CA LEU A 310 -10.45 -4.19 -1.63
C LEU A 310 -10.45 -2.71 -2.00
N ALA A 311 -10.27 -1.80 -1.02
CA ALA A 311 -10.20 -0.37 -1.26
C ALA A 311 -9.05 0.01 -2.21
N LEU A 312 -7.87 -0.61 -2.04
CA LEU A 312 -6.73 -0.41 -2.92
C LEU A 312 -7.00 -0.95 -4.34
N GLU A 313 -7.57 -2.15 -4.44
CA GLU A 313 -7.91 -2.76 -5.73
C GLU A 313 -8.95 -1.92 -6.51
N LEU A 314 -10.04 -1.51 -5.86
CA LEU A 314 -11.06 -0.68 -6.49
C LEU A 314 -10.53 0.71 -6.88
N ALA A 315 -9.67 1.32 -6.05
CA ALA A 315 -9.02 2.57 -6.39
C ALA A 315 -8.09 2.42 -7.60
N HIS A 316 -7.33 1.31 -7.67
CA HIS A 316 -6.46 0.99 -8.79
C HIS A 316 -7.27 0.79 -10.08
N GLN A 317 -8.32 -0.02 -10.06
CA GLN A 317 -9.21 -0.24 -11.21
C GLN A 317 -9.84 1.06 -11.71
N ARG A 318 -10.32 1.92 -10.80
CA ARG A 318 -10.85 3.24 -11.17
C ARG A 318 -9.79 4.12 -11.81
N THR A 319 -8.58 4.16 -11.24
CA THR A 319 -7.46 4.91 -11.81
C THR A 319 -7.13 4.43 -13.22
N LEU A 320 -7.09 3.11 -13.44
CA LEU A 320 -6.87 2.53 -14.77
C LEU A 320 -7.98 2.94 -15.75
N ALA A 321 -9.24 2.87 -15.34
CA ALA A 321 -10.37 3.27 -16.18
C ALA A 321 -10.35 4.78 -16.51
N GLU A 322 -10.02 5.64 -15.55
CA GLU A 322 -9.87 7.09 -15.75
C GLU A 322 -8.71 7.41 -16.70
N VAL A 323 -7.57 6.72 -16.53
CA VAL A 323 -6.41 6.85 -17.42
C VAL A 323 -6.77 6.38 -18.83
N GLU A 324 -7.45 5.26 -18.99
CA GLU A 324 -7.89 4.77 -20.31
C GLU A 324 -8.83 5.77 -20.99
N LEU A 325 -9.84 6.27 -20.28
CA LEU A 325 -10.77 7.29 -20.80
C LEU A 325 -10.03 8.57 -21.21
N ARG A 326 -9.04 9.01 -20.42
CA ARG A 326 -8.19 10.15 -20.76
C ARG A 326 -7.37 9.88 -22.02
N LEU A 327 -6.69 8.72 -22.10
CA LEU A 327 -5.90 8.34 -23.27
C LEU A 327 -6.74 8.26 -24.55
N ARG A 328 -7.98 7.75 -24.46
CA ARG A 328 -8.94 7.76 -25.58
C ARG A 328 -9.26 9.19 -26.03
N ARG A 329 -9.53 10.10 -25.09
CA ARG A 329 -9.81 11.52 -25.39
C ARG A 329 -8.61 12.21 -26.02
N ASP A 330 -7.41 12.00 -25.46
CA ASP A 330 -6.16 12.57 -25.96
C ASP A 330 -5.87 12.06 -27.39
N LEU A 331 -6.06 10.76 -27.65
CA LEU A 331 -5.91 10.20 -28.99
C LEU A 331 -6.84 10.89 -29.98
N VAL A 332 -8.12 11.08 -29.65
CA VAL A 332 -9.04 11.78 -30.57
C VAL A 332 -8.58 13.21 -30.82
N GLU A 333 -8.18 13.97 -29.80
CA GLU A 333 -7.70 15.35 -30.02
C GLU A 333 -6.48 15.39 -30.94
N ASP A 334 -5.54 14.44 -30.78
CA ASP A 334 -4.36 14.31 -31.66
C ASP A 334 -4.75 13.93 -33.10
N LEU A 335 -5.70 13.01 -33.28
CA LEU A 335 -6.23 12.65 -34.60
C LEU A 335 -6.95 13.85 -35.27
N LEU A 336 -7.66 14.68 -34.51
CA LEU A 336 -8.39 15.84 -35.04
C LEU A 336 -7.48 17.05 -35.32
N THR A 337 -6.34 17.18 -34.64
CA THR A 337 -5.35 18.24 -34.86
C THR A 337 -4.33 17.87 -35.94
N GLY A 338 -4.05 16.58 -36.08
CA GLY A 338 -3.02 16.03 -36.95
C GLY A 338 -1.87 15.50 -36.11
N THR A 339 -1.55 14.23 -36.31
CA THR A 339 -0.46 13.53 -35.63
C THR A 339 0.25 12.63 -36.65
N ASP A 340 1.39 12.06 -36.28
CA ASP A 340 2.06 11.10 -37.15
C ASP A 340 1.30 9.77 -37.20
N ASP A 341 1.18 9.18 -38.40
CA ASP A 341 0.38 7.96 -38.62
C ASP A 341 0.88 6.79 -37.76
N ALA A 342 2.20 6.65 -37.56
CA ALA A 342 2.76 5.54 -36.79
C ALA A 342 2.35 5.59 -35.30
N SER A 343 2.39 6.76 -34.69
CA SER A 343 1.92 7.01 -33.32
C SER A 343 0.42 6.81 -33.19
N ALA A 344 -0.36 7.30 -34.16
CA ALA A 344 -1.80 7.10 -34.21
C ALA A 344 -2.17 5.61 -34.21
N TYR A 345 -1.55 4.81 -35.08
CA TYR A 345 -1.79 3.36 -35.13
C TYR A 345 -1.41 2.66 -33.83
N ALA A 346 -0.23 2.94 -33.28
CA ALA A 346 0.24 2.30 -32.04
C ALA A 346 -0.70 2.58 -30.86
N ARG A 347 -1.15 3.83 -30.71
CA ARG A 347 -2.04 4.25 -29.64
C ARG A 347 -3.47 3.72 -29.82
N ALA A 348 -3.98 3.72 -31.05
CA ALA A 348 -5.29 3.15 -31.33
C ALA A 348 -5.31 1.64 -31.06
N GLN A 349 -4.26 0.91 -31.46
CA GLN A 349 -4.11 -0.51 -31.17
C GLN A 349 -4.08 -0.78 -29.66
N ALA A 350 -3.34 0.02 -28.88
CA ALA A 350 -3.30 -0.10 -27.42
C ALA A 350 -4.68 0.13 -26.76
N LEU A 351 -5.56 0.90 -27.41
CA LEU A 351 -6.93 1.18 -26.97
C LEU A 351 -7.97 0.25 -27.61
N GLY A 352 -7.55 -0.75 -28.39
CA GLY A 352 -8.44 -1.72 -29.04
C GLY A 352 -9.25 -1.15 -30.21
N HIS A 353 -8.80 -0.07 -30.83
CA HIS A 353 -9.44 0.55 -32.00
C HIS A 353 -8.56 0.38 -33.24
N ASP A 354 -9.12 -0.11 -34.34
CA ASP A 354 -8.38 -0.38 -35.57
C ASP A 354 -8.52 0.77 -36.57
N LEU A 355 -7.46 1.59 -36.72
CA LEU A 355 -7.43 2.71 -37.65
C LEU A 355 -7.07 2.32 -39.10
N HIS A 356 -6.79 1.05 -39.42
CA HIS A 356 -6.41 0.64 -40.79
C HIS A 356 -7.61 0.54 -41.74
N GLY A 357 -8.82 0.46 -41.19
CA GLY A 357 -10.06 0.49 -41.96
C GLY A 357 -10.48 1.91 -42.39
N PRO A 358 -11.55 2.03 -43.19
CA PRO A 358 -12.12 3.32 -43.52
C PRO A 358 -12.78 3.98 -42.31
N HIS A 359 -12.47 5.25 -42.08
CA HIS A 359 -13.05 6.04 -41.00
C HIS A 359 -13.81 7.26 -41.50
N TYR A 360 -14.77 7.72 -40.71
CA TYR A 360 -15.53 8.93 -40.95
C TYR A 360 -15.55 9.79 -39.69
N VAL A 361 -15.31 11.09 -39.85
CA VAL A 361 -15.48 12.03 -38.74
C VAL A 361 -16.92 12.53 -38.73
N VAL A 362 -17.56 12.45 -37.57
CA VAL A 362 -18.94 12.88 -37.37
C VAL A 362 -18.97 13.94 -36.27
N ALA A 363 -19.56 15.09 -36.56
CA ALA A 363 -19.73 16.18 -35.60
C ALA A 363 -21.22 16.35 -35.26
N VAL A 364 -21.54 16.30 -33.97
CA VAL A 364 -22.91 16.33 -33.46
C VAL A 364 -23.11 17.53 -32.56
N ARG A 365 -24.19 18.28 -32.78
CA ARG A 365 -24.67 19.34 -31.88
C ARG A 365 -26.17 19.22 -31.67
N TRP A 366 -26.59 19.37 -30.42
CA TRP A 366 -28.01 19.40 -30.06
C TRP A 366 -28.39 20.77 -29.49
N ALA A 367 -29.50 21.32 -29.94
CA ALA A 367 -30.07 22.52 -29.36
C ALA A 367 -30.40 22.27 -27.88
N GLU A 368 -30.18 23.29 -27.05
CA GLU A 368 -30.52 23.30 -25.62
C GLU A 368 -29.77 22.28 -24.73
N ARG A 369 -28.84 21.48 -25.30
CA ARG A 369 -27.90 20.67 -24.52
C ARG A 369 -26.47 21.17 -24.69
N ALA A 370 -25.82 21.42 -23.56
CA ALA A 370 -24.37 21.50 -23.55
C ALA A 370 -23.81 20.14 -24.00
N ALA A 371 -22.69 20.16 -24.72
CA ALA A 371 -21.90 18.95 -24.86
C ALA A 371 -21.29 18.64 -23.49
N ASP A 372 -22.01 17.92 -22.65
CA ASP A 372 -21.57 17.44 -21.34
C ASP A 372 -21.33 15.92 -21.38
N ASP A 373 -20.94 15.31 -20.27
CA ASP A 373 -20.65 13.88 -20.23
C ASP A 373 -21.90 13.04 -20.47
N SER A 374 -23.08 13.51 -20.05
CA SER A 374 -24.36 12.85 -20.27
C SER A 374 -24.71 12.79 -21.76
N PHE A 375 -24.58 13.91 -22.46
CA PHE A 375 -24.81 13.97 -23.90
C PHE A 375 -23.76 13.18 -24.68
N THR A 376 -22.49 13.22 -24.25
CA THR A 376 -21.42 12.41 -24.86
C THR A 376 -21.75 10.92 -24.74
N ALA A 377 -22.24 10.46 -23.59
CA ALA A 377 -22.66 9.08 -23.39
C ALA A 377 -23.90 8.69 -24.21
N ALA A 378 -24.83 9.62 -24.45
CA ALA A 378 -25.97 9.39 -25.34
C ALA A 378 -25.53 9.21 -26.80
N VAL A 379 -24.60 10.04 -27.26
CA VAL A 379 -24.00 9.90 -28.59
C VAL A 379 -23.28 8.57 -28.76
N ASP A 380 -22.50 8.15 -27.76
CA ASP A 380 -21.81 6.85 -27.75
C ASP A 380 -22.79 5.67 -27.83
N ARG A 381 -23.83 5.66 -26.97
CA ARG A 381 -24.88 4.62 -27.02
C ARG A 381 -25.62 4.58 -28.36
N SER A 382 -25.97 5.75 -28.90
CA SER A 382 -26.66 5.86 -30.19
C SER A 382 -25.79 5.36 -31.35
N ALA A 383 -24.48 5.64 -31.34
CA ALA A 383 -23.54 5.12 -32.34
C ALA A 383 -23.35 3.60 -32.21
N ALA A 384 -23.17 3.09 -30.99
CA ALA A 384 -23.04 1.67 -30.71
C ALA A 384 -24.28 0.87 -31.12
N ALA A 385 -25.49 1.42 -30.91
CA ALA A 385 -26.75 0.79 -31.34
C ALA A 385 -26.87 0.66 -32.87
N LEU A 386 -26.14 1.48 -33.62
CA LEU A 386 -26.03 1.41 -35.09
C LEU A 386 -24.86 0.52 -35.54
N GLY A 387 -24.14 -0.12 -34.62
CA GLY A 387 -22.99 -0.96 -34.91
C GLY A 387 -21.71 -0.19 -35.28
N LEU A 388 -21.66 1.11 -35.02
CA LEU A 388 -20.47 1.93 -35.27
C LEU A 388 -19.52 1.85 -34.08
N ARG A 389 -18.26 1.45 -34.30
CA ARG A 389 -17.21 1.56 -33.30
C ARG A 389 -16.52 2.91 -33.46
N SER A 390 -16.54 3.71 -32.41
CA SER A 390 -16.03 5.08 -32.49
C SER A 390 -15.21 5.50 -31.29
N LEU A 391 -14.25 6.39 -31.57
CA LEU A 391 -13.59 7.19 -30.55
C LEU A 391 -14.30 8.55 -30.44
N LEU A 392 -14.61 8.99 -29.22
CA LEU A 392 -15.37 10.22 -28.98
C LEU A 392 -14.57 11.27 -28.23
N ALA A 393 -14.74 12.53 -28.62
CA ALA A 393 -14.26 13.69 -27.88
C ALA A 393 -15.25 14.85 -27.94
N ARG A 394 -14.99 15.84 -27.09
CA ARG A 394 -15.74 17.09 -27.05
C ARG A 394 -14.86 18.22 -27.55
N ARG A 395 -15.30 18.92 -28.58
CA ARG A 395 -14.52 20.00 -29.19
C ARG A 395 -15.43 21.10 -29.72
N SER A 396 -15.09 22.35 -29.43
CA SER A 396 -15.81 23.55 -29.93
C SER A 396 -17.34 23.52 -29.68
N GLY A 397 -17.78 22.93 -28.56
CA GLY A 397 -19.20 22.81 -28.22
C GLY A 397 -19.98 21.74 -29.02
N ALA A 398 -19.28 20.83 -29.70
CA ALA A 398 -19.81 19.65 -30.38
C ALA A 398 -19.23 18.37 -29.78
N VAL A 399 -19.96 17.26 -29.93
CA VAL A 399 -19.41 15.91 -29.73
C VAL A 399 -18.91 15.42 -31.08
N VAL A 400 -17.66 14.96 -31.14
CA VAL A 400 -16.99 14.51 -32.35
C VAL A 400 -16.70 13.03 -32.22
N LEU A 401 -17.02 12.26 -33.25
CA LEU A 401 -16.74 10.84 -33.35
C LEU A 401 -15.77 10.59 -34.51
N VAL A 402 -14.79 9.73 -34.28
CA VAL A 402 -14.04 9.05 -35.35
C VAL A 402 -14.59 7.63 -35.41
N ALA A 403 -15.40 7.31 -36.44
CA ALA A 403 -16.13 6.05 -36.54
C ALA A 403 -15.59 5.16 -37.66
N ASP A 404 -15.57 3.84 -37.44
CA ASP A 404 -15.12 2.80 -38.40
C ASP A 404 -16.11 2.54 -39.55
N GLY A 405 -17.17 3.36 -39.65
CA GLY A 405 -18.21 3.21 -40.66
C GLY A 405 -18.96 4.51 -40.92
N ARG A 406 -19.54 4.62 -42.12
CA ARG A 406 -20.40 5.75 -42.50
C ARG A 406 -21.79 5.54 -41.90
N PRO A 407 -22.34 6.47 -41.09
CA PRO A 407 -23.73 6.39 -40.67
C PRO A 407 -24.64 6.43 -41.90
N ALA A 408 -25.67 5.58 -41.94
CA ALA A 408 -26.62 5.55 -43.04
C ALA A 408 -27.64 6.68 -42.91
N GLY A 409 -27.72 7.56 -43.92
CA GLY A 409 -28.72 8.61 -44.00
C GLY A 409 -28.87 9.44 -42.71
N ASP A 410 -30.05 9.38 -42.11
CA ASP A 410 -30.41 10.14 -40.89
C ASP A 410 -30.43 9.27 -39.61
N ASP A 411 -29.86 8.07 -39.65
CA ASP A 411 -30.01 7.06 -38.58
C ASP A 411 -29.45 7.54 -37.24
N LEU A 412 -28.24 8.12 -37.24
CA LEU A 412 -27.62 8.64 -36.01
C LEU A 412 -28.44 9.78 -35.40
N HIS A 413 -28.92 10.71 -36.23
CA HIS A 413 -29.80 11.78 -35.78
C HIS A 413 -31.14 11.23 -35.25
N THR A 414 -31.71 10.22 -35.91
CA THR A 414 -32.96 9.58 -35.50
C THR A 414 -32.81 8.83 -34.16
N ALA A 415 -31.69 8.14 -33.95
CA ALA A 415 -31.36 7.49 -32.68
C ALA A 415 -31.21 8.52 -31.56
N LEU A 416 -30.43 9.58 -31.80
CA LEU A 416 -30.23 10.67 -30.85
C LEU A 416 -31.53 11.41 -30.52
N ARG A 417 -32.42 11.61 -31.49
CA ARG A 417 -33.73 12.22 -31.26
C ARG A 417 -34.57 11.42 -30.26
N ARG A 418 -34.56 10.08 -30.37
CA ARG A 418 -35.31 9.20 -29.46
C ARG A 418 -34.77 9.29 -28.03
N GLU A 419 -33.45 9.34 -27.89
CA GLU A 419 -32.78 9.42 -26.60
C GLU A 419 -32.85 10.82 -25.98
N ALA A 420 -32.70 11.86 -26.80
CA ALA A 420 -32.70 13.24 -26.37
C ALA A 420 -34.11 13.77 -26.05
N GLY A 421 -35.16 13.18 -26.64
CA GLY A 421 -36.56 13.59 -26.47
C GLY A 421 -36.96 14.85 -27.23
N THR A 422 -36.06 15.45 -28.02
CA THR A 422 -36.31 16.64 -28.83
C THR A 422 -35.76 16.45 -30.24
N PRO A 423 -36.32 17.08 -31.28
CA PRO A 423 -35.80 16.99 -32.65
C PRO A 423 -34.66 18.00 -32.94
N GLY A 424 -34.22 18.76 -31.93
CA GLY A 424 -33.40 19.96 -32.09
C GLY A 424 -31.93 19.75 -32.46
N GLY A 425 -31.57 18.69 -33.18
CA GLY A 425 -30.18 18.28 -33.40
C GLY A 425 -29.69 18.37 -34.83
N ALA A 426 -28.39 18.60 -35.01
CA ALA A 426 -27.74 18.54 -36.31
C ALA A 426 -26.50 17.63 -36.24
N VAL A 427 -26.30 16.87 -37.30
CA VAL A 427 -25.16 15.97 -37.50
C VAL A 427 -24.46 16.33 -38.80
N GLY A 428 -23.15 16.54 -38.76
CA GLY A 428 -22.32 16.72 -39.94
C GLY A 428 -21.34 15.57 -40.08
N VAL A 429 -21.19 15.01 -41.28
CA VAL A 429 -20.30 13.87 -41.56
C VAL A 429 -19.28 14.29 -42.60
N GLY A 430 -17.99 14.12 -42.31
CA GLY A 430 -16.89 14.38 -43.24
C GLY A 430 -16.74 13.27 -44.29
N ALA A 431 -15.81 13.46 -45.24
CA ALA A 431 -15.52 12.43 -46.23
C ALA A 431 -14.78 11.24 -45.60
N ARG A 432 -14.71 10.14 -46.37
CA ARG A 432 -13.96 8.93 -46.02
C ARG A 432 -12.48 9.26 -45.76
N CYS A 433 -11.93 8.65 -44.70
CA CYS A 433 -10.51 8.64 -44.37
C CYS A 433 -10.00 7.21 -44.49
N ASP A 434 -8.94 6.99 -45.27
CA ASP A 434 -8.28 5.68 -45.34
C ASP A 434 -6.98 5.62 -44.50
N SER A 435 -6.56 6.75 -43.90
CA SER A 435 -5.45 6.81 -42.94
C SER A 435 -5.65 7.90 -41.87
N PRO A 436 -4.94 7.82 -40.72
CA PRO A 436 -5.00 8.82 -39.65
C PRO A 436 -4.72 10.25 -40.12
N GLY A 437 -3.75 10.45 -41.01
CA GLY A 437 -3.41 11.76 -41.58
C GLY A 437 -4.54 12.47 -42.33
N GLU A 438 -5.60 11.75 -42.75
CA GLU A 438 -6.78 12.34 -43.39
C GLU A 438 -7.87 12.78 -42.40
N ILE A 439 -7.82 12.33 -41.14
CA ILE A 439 -8.81 12.66 -40.12
C ILE A 439 -8.93 14.17 -39.87
N PRO A 440 -7.84 14.97 -39.83
CA PRO A 440 -7.96 16.43 -39.71
C PRO A 440 -8.75 17.07 -40.86
N ARG A 441 -8.62 16.55 -42.09
CA ARG A 441 -9.41 17.00 -43.26
C ARG A 441 -10.88 16.68 -43.01
N SER A 442 -11.21 15.42 -42.76
CA SER A 442 -12.60 14.97 -42.55
C SER A 442 -13.26 15.65 -41.35
N TYR A 443 -12.50 16.00 -40.31
CA TYR A 443 -13.00 16.81 -39.20
C TYR A 443 -13.46 18.21 -39.63
N ARG A 444 -12.65 18.93 -40.42
CA ARG A 444 -13.03 20.26 -40.95
C ARG A 444 -14.28 20.15 -41.83
N GLU A 445 -14.35 19.09 -42.63
CA GLU A 445 -15.48 18.78 -43.51
C GLU A 445 -16.77 18.49 -42.70
N ALA A 446 -16.68 17.68 -41.65
CA ALA A 446 -17.80 17.35 -40.76
C ALA A 446 -18.35 18.60 -40.07
N LEU A 447 -17.48 19.47 -39.54
CA LEU A 447 -17.88 20.76 -38.96
C LEU A 447 -18.58 21.66 -39.98
N ARG A 448 -18.13 21.64 -41.23
CA ARG A 448 -18.75 22.42 -42.31
C ARG A 448 -20.14 21.90 -42.64
N ALA A 449 -20.29 20.59 -42.82
CA ALA A 449 -21.58 19.95 -43.06
C ALA A 449 -22.57 20.24 -41.92
N LEU A 450 -22.10 20.17 -40.68
CA LEU A 450 -22.86 20.50 -39.48
C LEU A 450 -23.34 21.96 -39.49
N GLU A 451 -22.46 22.91 -39.82
CA GLU A 451 -22.82 24.33 -39.83
C GLU A 451 -23.76 24.69 -40.99
N VAL A 452 -23.60 24.06 -42.16
CA VAL A 452 -24.55 24.21 -43.28
C VAL A 452 -25.92 23.71 -42.86
N ARG A 453 -26.01 22.53 -42.22
CA ARG A 453 -27.28 21.99 -41.70
C ARG A 453 -27.96 22.99 -40.77
N ARG A 454 -27.23 23.49 -39.77
CA ARG A 454 -27.77 24.41 -38.75
C ARG A 454 -28.26 25.74 -39.32
N ARG A 455 -27.72 26.21 -40.45
CA ARG A 455 -28.12 27.44 -41.13
C ARG A 455 -29.16 27.23 -42.23
N SER A 456 -29.50 25.98 -42.52
CA SER A 456 -30.49 25.64 -43.54
C SER A 456 -31.91 25.79 -42.99
N PRO A 457 -32.93 26.03 -43.84
CA PRO A 457 -34.34 26.05 -43.42
C PRO A 457 -34.78 24.76 -42.70
N ALA A 458 -34.20 23.62 -43.10
CA ALA A 458 -34.27 22.36 -42.36
C ALA A 458 -33.05 22.22 -41.45
N ALA A 459 -33.10 22.90 -40.30
CA ALA A 459 -31.98 23.09 -39.38
C ALA A 459 -31.54 21.82 -38.63
N TYR A 460 -32.31 20.73 -38.73
CA TYR A 460 -32.10 19.48 -38.03
C TYR A 460 -31.93 18.30 -38.98
N GLY A 461 -31.22 17.26 -38.53
CA GLY A 461 -30.88 16.09 -39.34
C GLY A 461 -29.39 15.96 -39.64
N THR A 462 -29.06 14.97 -40.46
CA THR A 462 -27.71 14.63 -40.89
C THR A 462 -27.39 15.27 -42.24
N THR A 463 -26.18 15.79 -42.39
CA THR A 463 -25.62 16.25 -43.67
C THR A 463 -24.26 15.61 -43.87
N PHE A 464 -24.06 15.01 -45.03
CA PHE A 464 -22.74 14.54 -45.46
C PHE A 464 -22.03 15.64 -46.23
N PHE A 465 -20.74 15.79 -46.01
CA PHE A 465 -19.92 16.78 -46.70
C PHE A 465 -19.91 16.58 -48.21
N GLU A 466 -19.94 15.33 -48.66
CA GLU A 466 -20.02 14.95 -50.08
C GLU A 466 -21.32 15.45 -50.74
N ASP A 467 -22.41 15.63 -49.98
CA ASP A 467 -23.70 16.07 -50.51
C ASP A 467 -23.83 17.61 -50.58
N LEU A 468 -22.83 18.36 -50.13
CA LEU A 468 -22.91 19.81 -50.00
C LEU A 468 -22.79 20.57 -51.33
N GLY A 469 -22.26 19.97 -52.40
CA GLY A 469 -22.09 20.64 -53.69
C GLY A 469 -21.48 22.06 -53.58
N LEU A 470 -22.16 23.07 -54.12
CA LEU A 470 -21.74 24.48 -54.12
C LEU A 470 -21.50 25.06 -52.72
N TYR A 471 -22.21 24.56 -51.70
CA TYR A 471 -22.05 25.04 -50.33
C TYR A 471 -20.64 24.74 -49.76
N ARG A 472 -19.88 23.86 -50.43
CA ARG A 472 -18.44 23.62 -50.18
C ARG A 472 -17.53 24.76 -50.63
N ILE A 473 -17.98 25.71 -51.46
CA ILE A 473 -17.13 26.82 -51.91
C ILE A 473 -17.53 28.15 -51.26
N LEU A 474 -18.82 28.36 -50.98
CA LEU A 474 -19.36 29.66 -50.54
C LEU A 474 -18.82 30.22 -49.21
N ARG A 475 -18.08 29.41 -48.42
CA ARG A 475 -17.48 29.81 -47.13
C ARG A 475 -15.96 29.63 -47.08
N ALA A 476 -15.34 29.16 -48.17
CA ALA A 476 -13.91 28.94 -48.23
C ALA A 476 -13.22 30.30 -48.33
N GLY A 477 -12.46 30.69 -47.31
CA GLY A 477 -11.47 31.75 -47.47
C GLY A 477 -10.39 31.21 -48.40
N ASN A 478 -10.47 31.52 -49.70
CA ASN A 478 -9.43 31.32 -50.72
C ASN A 478 -8.69 29.96 -50.73
N ASP A 479 -9.31 28.84 -50.34
CA ASP A 479 -8.67 27.53 -50.49
C ASP A 479 -8.84 27.01 -51.93
N TYR A 480 -7.81 27.21 -52.74
CA TYR A 480 -7.77 26.80 -54.15
C TYR A 480 -7.98 25.28 -54.31
N GLN A 481 -7.58 24.46 -53.32
CA GLN A 481 -7.73 23.01 -53.39
C GLN A 481 -9.20 22.56 -53.29
N GLU A 482 -10.01 23.22 -52.46
CA GLU A 482 -11.45 22.94 -52.38
C GLU A 482 -12.17 23.30 -53.68
N VAL A 483 -11.74 24.40 -54.31
CA VAL A 483 -12.27 24.88 -55.60
C VAL A 483 -11.93 23.91 -56.73
N GLU A 484 -10.68 23.44 -56.79
CA GLU A 484 -10.24 22.41 -57.75
C GLU A 484 -10.97 21.08 -57.52
N GLY A 485 -11.10 20.65 -56.25
CA GLY A 485 -11.84 19.45 -55.88
C GLY A 485 -13.30 19.48 -56.34
N PHE A 486 -13.99 20.61 -56.19
CA PHE A 486 -15.36 20.79 -56.68
C PHE A 486 -15.45 20.71 -58.21
N VAL A 487 -14.50 21.32 -58.94
CA VAL A 487 -14.44 21.18 -60.40
C VAL A 487 -14.22 19.72 -60.79
N ARG A 488 -13.33 19.03 -60.07
CA ARG A 488 -13.02 17.62 -60.35
C ARG A 488 -14.19 16.68 -60.05
N GLU A 489 -14.95 16.92 -58.99
CA GLU A 489 -16.14 16.14 -58.65
C GLU A 489 -17.21 16.23 -59.75
N TRP A 490 -17.54 17.45 -60.18
CA TRP A 490 -18.66 17.68 -61.09
C TRP A 490 -18.30 17.57 -62.57
N LEU A 491 -17.06 17.89 -62.94
CA LEU A 491 -16.60 17.89 -64.33
C LEU A 491 -15.52 16.85 -64.61
N GLY A 492 -14.96 16.16 -63.60
CA GLY A 492 -13.86 15.21 -63.76
C GLY A 492 -14.08 14.14 -64.85
N PRO A 493 -15.20 13.40 -64.84
CA PRO A 493 -15.49 12.42 -65.89
C PRO A 493 -15.52 13.02 -67.29
N LEU A 494 -16.06 14.25 -67.43
CA LEU A 494 -16.14 14.95 -68.71
C LEU A 494 -14.77 15.48 -69.15
N LEU A 495 -13.96 16.00 -68.21
CA LEU A 495 -12.60 16.47 -68.46
C LEU A 495 -11.68 15.35 -68.91
N ASP A 496 -11.79 14.17 -68.27
CA ASP A 496 -11.03 12.99 -68.68
C ASP A 496 -11.46 12.49 -70.05
N TYR A 497 -12.77 12.47 -70.31
CA TYR A 497 -13.30 12.08 -71.61
C TYR A 497 -12.84 13.02 -72.72
N ASP A 498 -12.93 14.33 -72.49
CA ASP A 498 -12.46 15.37 -73.43
C ASP A 498 -10.97 15.21 -73.72
N ARG A 499 -10.14 14.93 -72.70
CA ARG A 499 -8.71 14.68 -72.86
C ARG A 499 -8.43 13.42 -73.69
N ALA A 500 -9.13 12.32 -73.40
CA ALA A 500 -8.91 11.04 -74.06
C ALA A 500 -9.41 11.01 -75.52
N HIS A 501 -10.56 11.65 -75.79
CA HIS A 501 -11.23 11.60 -77.10
C HIS A 501 -11.06 12.87 -77.93
N ARG A 502 -10.32 13.87 -77.40
CA ARG A 502 -10.15 15.21 -78.00
C ARG A 502 -11.49 15.85 -78.36
N THR A 503 -12.42 15.82 -77.40
CA THR A 503 -13.75 16.44 -77.52
C THR A 503 -13.84 17.73 -76.73
N ASP A 504 -14.91 18.49 -76.98
CA ASP A 504 -15.19 19.77 -76.31
C ASP A 504 -16.51 19.71 -75.51
N LEU A 505 -16.74 18.65 -74.74
CA LEU A 505 -17.97 18.48 -73.96
C LEU A 505 -18.07 19.48 -72.80
N VAL A 506 -16.99 19.72 -72.05
CA VAL A 506 -16.97 20.73 -70.98
C VAL A 506 -17.16 22.16 -71.53
N PRO A 507 -16.45 22.59 -72.60
CA PRO A 507 -16.77 23.85 -73.29
C PRO A 507 -18.22 23.93 -73.79
N THR A 508 -18.75 22.83 -74.38
CA THR A 508 -20.13 22.78 -74.87
C THR A 508 -21.13 22.96 -73.72
N LEU A 509 -20.88 22.33 -72.56
CA LEU A 509 -21.71 22.45 -71.37
C LEU A 509 -21.66 23.86 -70.78
N SER A 510 -20.47 24.47 -70.73
CA SER A 510 -20.29 25.87 -70.30
C SER A 510 -21.10 26.83 -71.18
N GLN A 511 -20.96 26.71 -72.51
CA GLN A 511 -21.71 27.55 -73.46
C GLN A 511 -23.22 27.31 -73.39
N TYR A 512 -23.65 26.08 -73.09
CA TYR A 512 -25.06 25.75 -72.87
C TYR A 512 -25.63 26.52 -71.69
N PHE A 513 -24.91 26.56 -70.56
CA PHE A 513 -25.33 27.34 -69.40
C PHE A 513 -25.23 28.85 -69.59
N ASP A 514 -24.20 29.36 -70.28
CA ASP A 514 -24.07 30.78 -70.64
C ASP A 514 -25.25 31.26 -71.50
N CYS A 515 -25.86 30.37 -72.28
CA CYS A 515 -27.08 30.65 -73.06
C CYS A 515 -28.39 30.40 -72.29
N GLY A 516 -28.33 30.19 -70.97
CA GLY A 516 -29.50 29.93 -70.12
C GLY A 516 -30.14 28.54 -70.31
N GLY A 517 -29.43 27.61 -70.95
CA GLY A 517 -29.96 26.28 -71.31
C GLY A 517 -30.78 26.27 -72.60
N ASN A 518 -30.70 27.31 -73.43
CA ASN A 518 -31.43 27.38 -74.69
C ASN A 518 -30.66 26.72 -75.84
N TYR A 519 -31.16 25.57 -76.31
CA TYR A 519 -30.55 24.79 -77.40
C TYR A 519 -30.24 25.59 -78.66
N SER A 520 -31.16 26.46 -79.12
CA SER A 520 -30.97 27.21 -80.37
C SER A 520 -29.88 28.26 -80.22
N ARG A 521 -29.86 28.99 -79.10
CA ARG A 521 -28.82 29.99 -78.80
C ARG A 521 -27.46 29.35 -78.62
N THR A 522 -27.39 28.20 -77.94
CA THR A 522 -26.13 27.47 -77.74
C THR A 522 -25.58 26.91 -79.05
N ALA A 523 -26.43 26.33 -79.91
CA ALA A 523 -26.00 25.78 -81.20
C ALA A 523 -25.44 26.88 -82.12
N ALA A 524 -26.09 28.04 -82.15
CA ALA A 524 -25.61 29.22 -82.87
C ALA A 524 -24.27 29.72 -82.31
N ALA A 525 -24.14 29.82 -80.98
CA ALA A 525 -22.92 30.30 -80.34
C ALA A 525 -21.71 29.35 -80.52
N LEU A 526 -21.95 28.03 -80.59
CA LEU A 526 -20.91 27.04 -80.84
C LEU A 526 -20.65 26.80 -82.34
N VAL A 527 -21.40 27.44 -83.23
CA VAL A 527 -21.35 27.22 -84.69
C VAL A 527 -21.52 25.73 -85.05
N VAL A 528 -22.51 25.07 -84.43
CA VAL A 528 -22.85 23.67 -84.70
C VAL A 528 -24.33 23.51 -85.02
N HIS A 529 -24.69 22.44 -85.72
CA HIS A 529 -26.09 22.10 -85.95
C HIS A 529 -26.79 21.66 -84.66
N ARG A 530 -28.09 21.95 -84.53
CA ARG A 530 -28.89 21.61 -83.33
C ARG A 530 -28.88 20.12 -82.99
N SER A 531 -28.82 19.24 -84.00
CA SER A 531 -28.70 17.79 -83.79
C SER A 531 -27.37 17.41 -83.12
N THR A 532 -26.27 18.05 -83.52
CA THR A 532 -24.94 17.85 -82.93
C THR A 532 -24.91 18.31 -81.48
N LEU A 533 -25.51 19.45 -81.16
CA LEU A 533 -25.63 19.91 -79.77
C LEU A 533 -26.44 18.94 -78.92
N ARG A 534 -27.58 18.45 -79.42
CA ARG A 534 -28.40 17.47 -78.70
C ARG A 534 -27.63 16.19 -78.42
N TYR A 535 -26.86 15.71 -79.40
CA TYR A 535 -25.97 14.56 -79.23
C TYR A 535 -24.92 14.81 -78.14
N ARG A 536 -24.22 15.96 -78.17
CA ARG A 536 -23.21 16.29 -77.15
C ARG A 536 -23.82 16.40 -75.75
N LEU A 537 -24.98 17.04 -75.59
CA LEU A 537 -25.67 17.14 -74.30
C LEU A 537 -26.17 15.79 -73.79
N GLN A 538 -26.63 14.91 -74.68
CA GLN A 538 -26.99 13.54 -74.33
C GLN A 538 -25.75 12.77 -73.84
N ARG A 539 -24.64 12.88 -74.56
CA ARG A 539 -23.37 12.26 -74.20
C ARG A 539 -22.82 12.78 -72.86
N ILE A 540 -22.99 14.06 -72.57
CA ILE A 540 -22.64 14.67 -71.28
C ILE A 540 -23.41 14.01 -70.12
N ARG A 541 -24.72 13.75 -70.28
CA ARG A 541 -25.53 13.08 -69.25
C ARG A 541 -25.08 11.64 -69.04
N GLU A 542 -24.77 10.93 -70.11
CA GLU A 542 -24.29 9.54 -70.06
C GLU A 542 -22.94 9.42 -69.34
N ILE A 543 -22.01 10.33 -69.60
CA ILE A 543 -20.65 10.27 -69.03
C ILE A 543 -20.64 10.77 -67.58
N SER A 544 -21.37 11.86 -67.28
CA SER A 544 -21.37 12.44 -65.93
C SER A 544 -22.35 11.77 -64.96
N GLY A 545 -23.27 10.95 -65.48
CA GLY A 545 -24.38 10.38 -64.68
C GLY A 545 -25.33 11.45 -64.12
N SER A 546 -25.20 12.71 -64.53
CA SER A 546 -25.93 13.85 -63.98
C SER A 546 -27.20 14.18 -64.78
N ASP A 547 -28.30 14.41 -64.08
CA ASP A 547 -29.53 14.94 -64.68
C ASP A 547 -29.49 16.48 -64.77
N LEU A 548 -29.40 17.00 -66.00
CA LEU A 548 -29.39 18.44 -66.26
C LEU A 548 -30.75 19.12 -66.01
N ALA A 549 -31.83 18.37 -65.78
CA ALA A 549 -33.14 18.90 -65.40
C ALA A 549 -33.25 19.13 -63.88
N ASN A 550 -32.47 18.43 -63.06
CA ASN A 550 -32.43 18.64 -61.61
C ASN A 550 -31.82 20.01 -61.30
N VAL A 551 -32.52 20.82 -60.50
CA VAL A 551 -32.14 22.21 -60.20
C VAL A 551 -30.77 22.29 -59.50
N GLU A 552 -30.51 21.39 -58.55
CA GLU A 552 -29.29 21.36 -57.75
C GLU A 552 -28.10 20.87 -58.60
N THR A 553 -28.28 19.76 -59.31
CA THR A 553 -27.28 19.23 -60.26
C THR A 553 -26.91 20.28 -61.32
N ARG A 554 -27.91 20.98 -61.87
CA ARG A 554 -27.72 22.04 -62.85
C ARG A 554 -26.94 23.22 -62.28
N LEU A 555 -27.27 23.66 -61.07
CA LEU A 555 -26.57 24.75 -60.39
C LEU A 555 -25.10 24.39 -60.15
N ASN A 556 -24.83 23.19 -59.62
CA ASN A 556 -23.46 22.74 -59.34
C ASN A 556 -22.61 22.65 -60.62
N LEU A 557 -23.13 22.06 -61.69
CA LEU A 557 -22.45 22.03 -62.99
C LEU A 557 -22.25 23.42 -63.60
N GLN A 558 -23.21 24.34 -63.41
CA GLN A 558 -23.10 25.71 -63.89
C GLN A 558 -22.03 26.49 -63.13
N VAL A 559 -21.90 26.30 -61.81
CA VAL A 559 -20.80 26.91 -61.06
C VAL A 559 -19.48 26.25 -61.40
N ALA A 560 -19.42 24.92 -61.48
CA ALA A 560 -18.19 24.20 -61.82
C ALA A 560 -17.62 24.62 -63.17
N THR A 561 -18.49 24.82 -64.19
CA THR A 561 -18.06 25.31 -65.50
C THR A 561 -17.56 26.76 -65.48
N ARG A 562 -18.12 27.62 -64.63
CA ARG A 562 -17.61 29.00 -64.43
C ARG A 562 -16.26 29.02 -63.71
N VAL A 563 -16.14 28.24 -62.64
CA VAL A 563 -14.90 28.10 -61.87
C VAL A 563 -13.79 27.53 -62.76
N TRP A 564 -14.08 26.46 -63.50
CA TRP A 564 -13.14 25.87 -64.46
C TRP A 564 -12.66 26.88 -65.51
N LYS A 565 -13.55 27.74 -66.02
CA LYS A 565 -13.21 28.81 -66.97
C LYS A 565 -12.24 29.82 -66.35
N ILE A 566 -12.47 30.22 -65.10
CA ILE A 566 -11.61 31.14 -64.35
C ILE A 566 -10.23 30.51 -64.10
N MET A 567 -10.19 29.25 -63.67
CA MET A 567 -8.93 28.50 -63.46
C MET A 567 -8.12 28.34 -64.74
N ARG A 568 -8.76 28.25 -65.92
CA ARG A 568 -8.05 28.22 -67.22
C ARG A 568 -7.49 29.58 -67.63
N THR A 569 -8.06 30.68 -67.14
CA THR A 569 -7.66 32.05 -67.51
C THR A 569 -6.65 32.69 -66.56
N CYS A 570 -6.44 32.11 -65.37
CA CYS A 570 -5.33 32.42 -64.47
C CYS A 570 -4.36 31.24 -64.49
N PRO A 571 -3.32 31.26 -65.35
CA PRO A 571 -2.11 30.48 -65.06
C PRO A 571 -1.43 31.09 -63.83
N ASP A 572 -0.80 30.25 -63.00
CA ASP A 572 0.05 30.68 -61.88
C ASP A 572 1.07 31.77 -62.27
#